data_AF-A0A1F8GBL3-F1
#
_entry.id   AF-A0A1F8GBL3-F1
#
_cell.length_a   1.000
_cell.length_b   1.000
_cell.length_c   1.000
_cell.angle_alpha   90.00
_cell.angle_beta   90.00
_cell.angle_gamma   90.00
#
_symmetry.space_group_name_H-M   'P 1'
#
loop_
_entity.id
_entity.type
_entity.pdbx_description
1 polymer ?
#
loop_
_entity_poly.entity_id
_entity_poly.type
_entity_poly.pdbx_seq_one_letter_code
_entity_poly.pdbx_strand_id
1 'polypeptide(L)' 'MRRRGLMSQFYSAVGSLTHWTIRGLLSVTFEKVGIEVHPDITRWIAFILTPIILIYFGIWSYFRIKLF' A
#
# COMPACT_ATOMS: atom_id res chain seq x y z
N MET A 1 -14.12 -1.13 24.43
CA MET A 1 -13.02 -1.93 23.81
C MET A 1 -13.36 -2.44 22.40
N ARG A 2 -14.58 -2.94 22.14
CA ARG A 2 -15.02 -3.48 20.82
C ARG A 2 -14.77 -2.57 19.60
N ARG A 3 -15.00 -1.25 19.72
CA ARG A 3 -14.76 -0.28 18.63
C ARG A 3 -13.28 -0.13 18.24
N ARG A 4 -12.34 -0.23 19.21
CA ARG A 4 -10.89 -0.17 18.93
C ARG A 4 -10.42 -1.42 18.18
N GLY A 5 -11.00 -2.58 18.49
CA GLY A 5 -10.73 -3.83 17.77
C GLY A 5 -11.18 -3.78 16.30
N LEU A 6 -12.38 -3.27 16.03
CA LEU A 6 -12.88 -3.12 14.65
C LEU A 6 -12.04 -2.15 13.81
N MET A 7 -11.62 -1.02 14.40
CA MET A 7 -10.75 -0.07 13.71
C MET A 7 -9.38 -0.68 13.39
N SER A 8 -8.78 -1.42 14.33
CA SER A 8 -7.53 -2.13 14.08
C SER A 8 -7.66 -3.16 12.95
N GLN A 9 -8.75 -3.92 12.90
CA GLN A 9 -9.00 -4.87 11.81
C GLN A 9 -9.17 -4.16 10.46
N PHE A 10 -9.88 -3.03 10.44
CA PHE A 10 -10.05 -2.23 9.24
C PHE A 10 -8.70 -1.71 8.71
N TYR A 11 -7.86 -1.14 9.56
CA TYR A 11 -6.54 -0.67 9.16
C TYR A 11 -5.64 -1.79 8.65
N SER A 12 -5.65 -2.96 9.31
CA SER A 12 -4.92 -4.14 8.85
C SER A 12 -5.42 -4.63 7.48
N ALA A 13 -6.73 -4.60 7.23
CA ALA A 13 -7.31 -4.96 5.95
C ALA A 13 -6.89 -3.98 4.85
N VAL A 14 -6.98 -2.67 5.10
CA VAL A 14 -6.54 -1.62 4.16
C VAL A 14 -5.06 -1.76 3.85
N GLY A 15 -4.21 -1.94 4.86
CA GLY A 15 -2.77 -2.14 4.66
C GLY A 15 -2.46 -3.38 3.81
N SER A 16 -3.14 -4.49 4.10
CA SER A 16 -2.97 -5.74 3.33
C SER A 16 -3.40 -5.56 1.87
N LEU A 17 -4.57 -4.97 1.64
CA LEU A 17 -5.11 -4.75 0.29
C LEU A 17 -4.22 -3.80 -0.52
N THR A 18 -3.69 -2.76 0.12
CA THR A 18 -2.73 -1.83 -0.48
C THR A 18 -1.45 -2.56 -0.89
N HIS A 19 -0.89 -3.39 0.00
CA HIS A 19 0.31 -4.16 -0.28
C HIS A 19 0.13 -5.12 -1.47
N TRP A 20 -0.97 -5.87 -1.51
CA TRP A 20 -1.27 -6.78 -2.62
C TRP A 20 -1.44 -6.04 -3.95
N THR A 21 -2.11 -4.89 -3.93
CA THR A 21 -2.30 -4.06 -5.11
C THR A 21 -0.96 -3.56 -5.66
N ILE A 22 -0.10 -3.01 -4.79
CA ILE A 22 1.24 -2.53 -5.17
C ILE A 22 2.07 -3.69 -5.76
N ARG A 23 2.06 -4.86 -5.10
CA ARG A 23 2.80 -6.02 -5.59
C ARG A 23 2.34 -6.44 -6.98
N GLY A 24 1.02 -6.53 -7.21
CA GLY A 24 0.47 -6.87 -8.52
C GLY A 24 0.87 -5.86 -9.60
N LEU A 25 0.79 -4.56 -9.29
CA LEU A 25 1.20 -3.50 -10.22
C LEU A 25 2.70 -3.57 -10.54
N LEU A 26 3.55 -3.85 -9.55
CA LEU A 26 4.99 -4.03 -9.76
C LEU A 26 5.27 -5.22 -10.68
N SER A 27 4.65 -6.37 -10.43
CA SER A 27 4.83 -7.55 -11.28
C SER A 27 4.45 -7.27 -12.74
N VAL A 28 3.28 -6.66 -12.97
CA VAL A 28 2.84 -6.28 -14.33
C VAL A 28 3.76 -5.24 -14.97
N THR A 29 4.27 -4.29 -14.17
CA THR A 29 5.16 -3.25 -14.68
C THR A 29 6.52 -3.82 -15.08
N PHE A 30 7.11 -4.66 -14.24
CA PHE A 30 8.39 -5.30 -14.55
C PHE A 30 8.29 -6.21 -15.78
N GLU A 31 7.21 -6.99 -15.88
CA GLU A 31 6.94 -7.81 -17.06
C GLU A 31 6.84 -6.95 -18.34
N LYS A 32 6.10 -5.83 -18.30
CA LYS A 32 5.98 -4.91 -19.44
C LYS A 32 7.28 -4.24 -19.85
N VAL A 33 8.20 -4.04 -18.91
CA VAL A 33 9.52 -3.43 -19.17
C VAL A 33 10.55 -4.50 -19.56
N GLY A 34 10.18 -5.78 -19.55
CA GLY A 34 11.08 -6.90 -19.88
C GLY A 34 12.08 -7.22 -18.78
N ILE A 35 11.77 -6.85 -17.53
CA ILE A 35 12.61 -7.15 -16.36
C ILE A 35 12.05 -8.40 -15.68
N GLU A 36 12.82 -9.49 -15.71
CA GLU A 36 12.50 -10.69 -14.93
C GLU A 36 12.91 -10.47 -13.47
N VAL A 37 11.92 -10.29 -12.61
CA VAL A 37 12.14 -10.05 -11.18
C VAL A 37 11.59 -11.23 -10.39
N HIS A 38 12.41 -11.80 -9.50
CA HIS A 38 11.96 -12.86 -8.62
C HIS A 38 10.75 -12.40 -7.77
N PRO A 39 9.72 -13.24 -7.55
CA PRO A 39 8.52 -12.86 -6.80
C PRO A 39 8.81 -12.30 -5.41
N ASP A 40 9.90 -12.74 -4.77
CA ASP A 40 10.32 -12.22 -3.46
C ASP A 40 10.84 -10.79 -3.53
N ILE A 41 11.57 -10.42 -4.58
CA ILE A 41 12.06 -9.04 -4.75
C ILE A 41 10.85 -8.10 -4.91
N THR A 42 9.87 -8.50 -5.74
CA THR A 42 8.63 -7.73 -5.90
C THR A 42 7.89 -7.57 -4.56
N ARG A 43 7.88 -8.62 -3.73
CA ARG A 43 7.30 -8.58 -2.39
C ARG A 43 8.05 -7.61 -1.46
N TRP A 44 9.37 -7.61 -1.47
CA TRP A 44 10.19 -6.68 -0.69
C TRP A 44 9.96 -5.23 -1.10
N ILE A 45 9.95 -4.96 -2.40
CA ILE A 45 9.66 -3.61 -2.92
C ILE A 45 8.25 -3.18 -2.50
N ALA A 46 7.25 -4.05 -2.66
CA ALA A 46 5.88 -3.75 -2.23
C ALA A 46 5.79 -3.47 -0.72
N PHE A 47 6.58 -4.17 0.10
CA PHE A 47 6.61 -3.98 1.55
C PHE A 47 7.16 -2.60 1.93
N ILE A 48 8.17 -2.11 1.22
CA ILE A 48 8.74 -0.76 1.41
C ILE A 48 7.77 0.32 0.92
N LEU A 49 7.14 0.11 -0.24
CA LEU A 49 6.26 1.10 -0.86
C LEU A 49 4.92 1.27 -0.12
N THR A 50 4.39 0.20 0.47
CA THR A 50 3.10 0.23 1.18
C THR A 50 3.01 1.34 2.25
N PRO A 51 3.91 1.43 3.24
CA PRO A 51 3.85 2.50 4.25
C PRO A 51 4.07 3.89 3.65
N ILE A 52 4.95 4.03 2.65
CA ILE A 52 5.22 5.31 1.99
C ILE A 52 3.94 5.86 1.34
N ILE A 53 3.23 5.02 0.60
CA ILE A 53 1.98 5.39 -0.08
C ILE A 53 0.88 5.70 0.92
N LEU A 54 0.74 4.92 1.99
CA LEU A 54 -0.25 5.18 3.03
C LEU A 54 0.02 6.49 3.77
N ILE A 55 1.29 6.80 4.09
CA ILE A 55 1.68 8.08 4.69
C ILE A 55 1.38 9.23 3.73
N TYR A 56 1.75 9.10 2.45
CA TYR A 56 1.48 10.11 1.44
C TYR A 56 -0.02 10.41 1.33
N PHE A 57 -0.88 9.39 1.23
CA PHE A 57 -2.32 9.58 1.19
C PHE A 57 -2.89 10.17 2.49
N GLY A 58 -2.34 9.79 3.64
CA GLY A 58 -2.69 10.38 4.94
C GLY A 58 -2.38 11.88 5.01
N ILE A 59 -1.18 12.26 4.58
CA ILE A 59 -0.75 13.67 4.51
C ILE A 59 -1.60 14.45 3.49
N TRP A 60 -1.80 13.89 2.29
CA TRP A 60 -2.58 14.53 1.23
C TRP A 60 -4.03 14.76 1.63
N SER A 61 -4.68 13.77 2.26
CA SER A 61 -6.05 13.90 2.76
C SER A 61 -6.17 14.94 3.86
N TYR A 62 -5.19 15.02 4.77
CA TYR A 62 -5.13 16.05 5.81
C TYR A 62 -5.10 17.47 5.22
N PHE A 63 -4.25 17.70 4.21
CA PHE A 63 -4.17 19.01 3.55
C PHE A 63 -5.42 19.34 2.74
N ARG A 64 -6.02 18.36 2.05
CA ARG A 64 -7.29 18.56 1.33
C ARG A 64 -8.41 18.97 2.27
N ILE A 65 -8.56 18.33 3.43
CA ILE A 65 -9.61 18.66 4.40
C ILE A 65 -9.42 20.07 5.00
N LYS A 66 -8.19 20.56 5.12
CA LYS A 66 -7.91 21.92 5.63
C LYS A 66 -8.12 23.05 4.62
N LEU A 67 -8.22 22.74 3.32
CA LEU A 67 -8.37 23.72 2.24
C LEU A 67 -9.83 23.97 1.85
N PHE A 68 -10.78 23.26 2.46
CA PHE A 68 -12.23 23.45 2.35
C PHE A 68 -12.81 23.81 3.72
#